data_AF-A0A957CEU1-F1
#
_entry.id   AF-A0A957CEU1-F1
#
_cell.length_a   1.000
_cell.length_b   1.000
_cell.length_c   1.000
_cell.angle_alpha   90.00
_cell.angle_beta   90.00
_cell.angle_gamma   90.00
#
_symmetry.space_group_name_H-M   'P 1'
#
loop_
_entity.id
_entity.type
_entity.pdbx_description
1 polymer ?
#
loop_
_entity_poly.entity_id
_entity_poly.type
_entity_poly.pdbx_seq_one_letter_code
_entity_poly.pdbx_strand_id
1 'polypeptide(L)'
;VLQFKTWPSGGDVPFVWQAAFTEIARYLDGRSDLTAASIAGWSPSTMDSPTMTLLRQNDALPLSHFDPQEGTLILPDSEPVVVIRPSDLPLDPYWETQLQNWGFTPSPLHPFTLYEIEEKPVIEWENPMNTQFGDELVLLGYEWLESGDLVLGWLVTAVPTAPRQQFIHSLAADGSQLADTYRFDAPDPQGIWFPHWQPGDLILQR
;
A
#
# COMPACT_ATOMS: atom_id res chain seq x y z
N VAL A 1 34.88 12.47 37.50
CA VAL A 1 35.33 12.07 36.15
C VAL A 1 34.08 11.77 35.33
N LEU A 2 33.76 12.64 34.37
CA LEU A 2 32.66 12.42 33.43
C LEU A 2 33.13 11.42 32.36
N GLN A 3 32.53 10.24 32.31
CA GLN A 3 32.74 9.29 31.22
C GLN A 3 31.71 9.56 30.13
N PHE A 4 32.09 10.29 29.10
CA PHE A 4 31.37 10.23 27.82
C PHE A 4 31.85 8.97 27.08
N LYS A 5 30.95 8.02 26.86
CA LYS A 5 31.18 6.90 25.94
C LYS A 5 30.61 7.29 24.59
N THR A 6 31.47 7.46 23.59
CA THR A 6 31.09 7.49 22.19
C THR A 6 30.47 6.14 21.83
N TRP A 7 29.37 6.16 21.09
CA TRP A 7 28.83 4.94 20.49
C TRP A 7 29.93 4.31 19.62
N PRO A 8 30.04 2.97 19.59
CA PRO A 8 30.89 2.33 18.58
C PRO A 8 30.40 2.80 17.22
N SER A 9 31.32 3.07 16.29
CA SER A 9 31.01 3.05 14.87
C SER A 9 30.67 1.60 14.49
N GLY A 10 29.51 1.12 14.93
CA GLY A 10 28.87 0.00 14.26
C GLY A 10 28.72 0.47 12.82
N GLY A 11 29.35 -0.24 11.88
CA GLY A 11 29.14 0.07 10.47
C GLY A 11 27.65 0.17 10.27
N ASP A 12 27.18 1.35 9.86
CA ASP A 12 25.76 1.63 9.71
C ASP A 12 25.19 0.44 8.96
N VAL A 13 24.32 -0.35 9.59
CA VAL A 13 23.46 -1.25 8.83
C VAL A 13 22.66 -0.27 8.01
N PRO A 14 22.93 -0.10 6.71
CA PRO A 14 22.18 0.83 5.92
C PRO A 14 20.77 0.28 5.99
N PHE A 15 19.84 1.03 6.54
CA PHE A 15 18.44 0.73 6.36
C PHE A 15 18.18 0.96 4.87
N VAL A 16 18.43 -0.07 4.05
CA VAL A 16 18.48 0.02 2.58
C VAL A 16 17.20 0.66 2.02
N TRP A 17 16.09 0.49 2.74
CA TRP A 17 14.81 1.13 2.44
C TRP A 17 14.76 2.64 2.68
N GLN A 18 15.49 3.20 3.64
CA GLN A 18 15.55 4.66 3.85
C GLN A 18 16.22 5.38 2.68
N ALA A 19 17.23 4.74 2.06
CA ALA A 19 17.82 5.25 0.83
C ALA A 19 16.79 5.27 -0.31
N ALA A 20 16.00 4.19 -0.45
CA ALA A 20 14.93 4.15 -1.43
C ALA A 20 13.87 5.25 -1.19
N PHE A 21 13.41 5.42 0.05
CA PHE A 21 12.43 6.45 0.40
C PHE A 21 12.95 7.88 0.16
N THR A 22 14.25 8.12 0.36
CA THR A 22 14.88 9.41 0.05
C THR A 22 14.84 9.72 -1.45
N GLU A 23 15.14 8.73 -2.29
CA GLU A 23 15.08 8.88 -3.75
C GLU A 23 13.63 9.00 -4.26
N ILE A 24 12.70 8.24 -3.67
CA ILE A 24 11.26 8.34 -3.95
C ILE A 24 10.74 9.73 -3.60
N ALA A 25 11.09 10.27 -2.42
CA ALA A 25 10.69 11.61 -2.00
C ALA A 25 11.16 12.67 -2.99
N ARG A 26 12.44 12.63 -3.38
CA ARG A 26 12.99 13.57 -4.38
C ARG A 26 12.29 13.44 -5.73
N TYR A 27 11.99 12.23 -6.16
CA TYR A 27 11.26 11.98 -7.40
C TYR A 27 9.87 12.60 -7.37
N LEU A 28 9.11 12.35 -6.30
CA LEU A 28 7.76 12.88 -6.11
C LEU A 28 7.75 14.41 -5.99
N ASP A 29 8.71 15.00 -5.30
CA ASP A 29 8.83 16.46 -5.19
C ASP A 29 9.15 17.13 -6.56
N GLY A 30 9.72 16.38 -7.50
CA GLY A 30 9.96 16.83 -8.89
C GLY A 30 8.78 16.63 -9.85
N ARG A 31 7.73 15.93 -9.45
CA ARG A 31 6.56 15.56 -10.28
C ARG A 31 5.34 16.43 -9.94
N SER A 32 5.28 17.63 -10.52
CA SER A 32 4.16 18.56 -10.30
C SER A 32 2.85 18.15 -10.97
N ASP A 33 2.91 17.14 -11.85
CA ASP A 33 1.77 16.56 -12.57
C ASP A 33 0.99 15.53 -11.73
N LEU A 34 1.58 15.03 -10.64
CA LEU A 34 0.93 14.05 -9.78
C LEU A 34 -0.03 14.72 -8.79
N THR A 35 -1.17 14.07 -8.58
CA THR A 35 -2.20 14.49 -7.63
C THR A 35 -2.37 13.53 -6.46
N ALA A 36 -1.91 12.28 -6.59
CA ALA A 36 -1.69 11.32 -5.50
C ALA A 36 -0.66 10.26 -5.95
N ALA A 37 -0.18 9.44 -5.01
CA ALA A 37 0.63 8.26 -5.30
C ALA A 37 0.50 7.21 -4.20
N SER A 38 0.68 5.93 -4.53
CA SER A 38 0.82 4.87 -3.52
C SER A 38 2.25 4.35 -3.45
N ILE A 39 2.70 4.00 -2.25
CA ILE A 39 4.06 3.55 -1.95
C ILE A 39 4.00 2.23 -1.17
N ALA A 40 4.48 1.16 -1.78
CA ALA A 40 4.71 -0.09 -1.08
C ALA A 40 5.87 0.09 -0.08
N GLY A 41 5.74 -0.44 1.13
CA GLY A 41 6.77 -0.35 2.14
C GLY A 41 6.68 -1.46 3.18
N TRP A 42 7.66 -1.49 4.10
CA TRP A 42 7.76 -2.52 5.13
C TRP A 42 6.99 -2.19 6.41
N SER A 43 6.59 -0.92 6.56
CA SER A 43 6.00 -0.40 7.79
C SER A 43 4.95 0.67 7.49
N PRO A 44 3.96 0.39 6.63
CA PRO A 44 2.98 1.37 6.17
C PRO A 44 2.18 2.01 7.32
N SER A 45 1.86 1.21 8.33
CA SER A 45 1.06 1.60 9.50
C SER A 45 1.82 2.38 10.57
N THR A 46 3.16 2.44 10.51
CA THR A 46 3.99 2.98 11.60
C THR A 46 5.04 3.97 11.13
N MET A 47 5.95 3.59 10.23
CA MET A 47 7.15 4.37 9.94
C MET A 47 7.18 4.95 8.53
N ASP A 48 6.49 4.35 7.56
CA ASP A 48 6.65 4.74 6.15
C ASP A 48 6.04 6.12 5.88
N SER A 49 4.83 6.40 6.36
CA SER A 49 4.21 7.72 6.20
C SER A 49 4.99 8.83 6.93
N PRO A 50 5.35 8.70 8.23
CA PRO A 50 6.17 9.72 8.89
C PRO A 50 7.54 9.92 8.25
N THR A 51 8.15 8.84 7.76
CA THR A 51 9.44 8.92 7.03
C THR A 51 9.26 9.75 5.76
N MET A 52 8.21 9.51 4.98
CA MET A 52 7.92 10.32 3.80
C MET A 52 7.59 11.77 4.15
N THR A 53 6.79 12.02 5.20
CA THR A 53 6.53 13.39 5.69
C THR A 53 7.81 14.13 6.06
N LEU A 54 8.80 13.45 6.63
CA LEU A 54 10.08 14.07 6.98
C LEU A 54 10.97 14.34 5.75
N LEU A 55 10.94 13.46 4.75
CA LEU A 55 11.85 13.50 3.60
C LEU A 55 11.38 14.43 2.48
N ARG A 56 10.07 14.68 2.40
CA ARG A 56 9.46 15.45 1.31
C ARG A 56 9.50 16.95 1.54
N GLN A 57 9.51 17.68 0.44
CA GLN A 57 9.38 19.14 0.40
C GLN A 57 7.95 19.57 0.04
N ASN A 58 7.19 18.70 -0.61
CA ASN A 58 5.79 18.94 -0.95
C ASN A 58 4.84 18.07 -0.10
N ASP A 59 4.39 18.60 1.03
CA ASP A 59 3.45 17.91 1.92
C ASP A 59 2.02 17.83 1.37
N ALA A 60 1.72 18.51 0.26
CA ALA A 60 0.36 18.62 -0.28
C ALA A 60 -0.05 17.44 -1.17
N LEU A 61 0.90 16.66 -1.69
CA LEU A 61 0.60 15.46 -2.49
C LEU A 61 0.21 14.31 -1.53
N PRO A 62 -1.06 13.86 -1.54
CA PRO A 62 -1.50 12.74 -0.73
C PRO A 62 -0.72 11.46 -1.10
N LEU A 63 -0.29 10.74 -0.07
CA LEU A 63 0.37 9.45 -0.22
C LEU A 63 -0.41 8.37 0.50
N SER A 64 -0.54 7.25 -0.19
CA SER A 64 -1.05 6.01 0.38
C SER A 64 0.12 5.04 0.54
N HIS A 65 0.11 4.23 1.58
CA HIS A 65 1.13 3.21 1.80
C HIS A 65 0.50 1.84 1.89
N PHE A 66 1.25 0.78 1.57
CA PHE A 66 0.75 -0.57 1.77
C PHE A 66 1.88 -1.55 1.97
N ASP A 67 1.60 -2.68 2.63
CA ASP A 67 2.54 -3.78 2.75
C ASP A 67 2.27 -4.79 1.62
N PRO A 68 3.18 -4.89 0.63
CA PRO A 68 3.01 -5.84 -0.47
C PRO A 68 3.15 -7.30 -0.02
N GLN A 69 3.68 -7.56 1.18
CA GLN A 69 3.84 -8.91 1.73
C GLN A 69 2.56 -9.43 2.40
N GLU A 70 1.61 -8.55 2.73
CA GLU A 70 0.29 -8.91 3.25
C GLU A 70 -0.76 -9.00 2.12
N GLY A 71 -0.34 -9.25 0.88
CA GLY A 71 -1.25 -9.43 -0.25
C GLY A 71 -2.03 -8.18 -0.64
N THR A 72 -1.59 -6.99 -0.21
CA THR A 72 -2.28 -5.72 -0.49
C THR A 72 -1.65 -4.97 -1.66
N LEU A 73 -2.48 -4.36 -2.51
CA LEU A 73 -2.11 -3.37 -3.51
C LEU A 73 -3.07 -2.17 -3.38
N ILE A 74 -2.53 -0.94 -3.47
CA ILE A 74 -3.35 0.27 -3.50
C ILE A 74 -3.15 0.99 -4.83
N LEU A 75 -4.24 1.23 -5.55
CA LEU A 75 -4.28 2.14 -6.69
C LEU A 75 -4.84 3.49 -6.22
N PRO A 76 -4.03 4.56 -6.22
CA PRO A 76 -4.47 5.88 -5.74
C PRO A 76 -5.62 6.45 -6.58
N ASP A 77 -6.38 7.37 -6.00
CA ASP A 77 -7.35 8.18 -6.74
C ASP A 77 -6.69 9.32 -7.51
N SER A 78 -5.95 8.98 -8.56
CA SER A 78 -5.29 9.96 -9.41
C SER A 78 -5.18 9.48 -10.85
N GLU A 79 -5.06 10.45 -11.75
CA GLU A 79 -4.64 10.24 -13.13
C GLU A 79 -3.45 11.19 -13.39
N PRO A 80 -2.25 10.69 -13.71
CA PRO A 80 -1.91 9.27 -13.84
C PRO A 80 -1.96 8.51 -12.50
N VAL A 81 -2.15 7.18 -12.58
CA VAL A 81 -2.05 6.28 -11.43
C VAL A 81 -0.59 5.88 -11.24
N VAL A 82 -0.04 6.20 -10.07
CA VAL A 82 1.36 5.93 -9.74
C VAL A 82 1.45 5.02 -8.51
N VAL A 83 2.07 3.86 -8.70
CA VAL A 83 2.44 2.91 -7.64
C VAL A 83 3.95 2.79 -7.60
N ILE A 84 4.56 3.01 -6.43
CA ILE A 84 6.01 3.01 -6.25
C ILE A 84 6.38 1.94 -5.22
N ARG A 85 7.49 1.23 -5.42
CA ARG A 85 8.07 0.35 -4.40
C ARG A 85 9.59 0.45 -4.37
N PRO A 86 10.24 0.32 -3.21
CA PRO A 86 11.65 -0.02 -3.16
C PRO A 86 11.93 -1.27 -4.00
N SER A 87 12.97 -1.27 -4.84
CA SER A 87 13.21 -2.38 -5.77
C SER A 87 13.54 -3.69 -5.03
N ASP A 88 14.16 -3.58 -3.86
CA ASP A 88 14.49 -4.71 -2.96
C ASP A 88 13.28 -5.23 -2.16
N LEU A 89 12.14 -4.54 -2.19
CA LEU A 89 10.87 -5.00 -1.64
C LEU A 89 10.09 -5.74 -2.73
N PRO A 90 9.99 -7.08 -2.71
CA PRO A 90 9.20 -7.80 -3.69
C PRO A 90 7.71 -7.44 -3.58
N LEU A 91 7.04 -7.31 -4.72
CA LEU A 91 5.58 -7.27 -4.80
C LEU A 91 5.05 -8.70 -4.96
N ASP A 92 3.85 -8.99 -4.46
CA ASP A 92 3.19 -10.27 -4.73
C ASP A 92 3.19 -10.54 -6.25
N PRO A 93 3.66 -11.71 -6.73
CA PRO A 93 3.67 -12.04 -8.15
C PRO A 93 2.31 -11.92 -8.85
N TYR A 94 1.22 -12.16 -8.13
CA TYR A 94 -0.13 -11.94 -8.65
C TYR A 94 -0.37 -10.46 -8.94
N TRP A 95 -0.01 -9.56 -8.03
CA TRP A 95 -0.13 -8.11 -8.26
C TRP A 95 0.80 -7.60 -9.35
N GLU A 96 2.03 -8.12 -9.45
CA GLU A 96 2.92 -7.78 -10.57
C GLU A 96 2.29 -8.17 -11.92
N THR A 97 1.64 -9.34 -11.98
CA THR A 97 0.95 -9.82 -13.18
C THR A 97 -0.29 -8.98 -13.48
N GLN A 98 -1.10 -8.65 -12.47
CA GLN A 98 -2.29 -7.81 -12.65
C GLN A 98 -1.96 -6.39 -13.12
N LEU A 99 -0.93 -5.75 -12.53
CA LEU A 99 -0.45 -4.44 -12.99
C LEU A 99 -0.06 -4.49 -14.47
N GLN A 100 0.64 -5.54 -14.92
CA GLN A 100 0.97 -5.70 -16.34
C GLN A 100 -0.27 -5.90 -17.22
N ASN A 101 -1.22 -6.71 -16.77
CA ASN A 101 -2.47 -6.96 -17.49
C ASN A 101 -3.32 -5.70 -17.63
N TRP A 102 -3.32 -4.84 -16.62
CA TRP A 102 -3.96 -3.52 -16.66
C TRP A 102 -3.19 -2.49 -17.48
N GLY A 103 -1.99 -2.81 -17.97
CA GLY A 103 -1.20 -1.95 -18.84
C GLY A 103 -0.25 -1.01 -18.12
N PHE A 104 0.03 -1.21 -16.83
CA PHE A 104 1.07 -0.46 -16.14
C PHE A 104 2.44 -0.72 -16.77
N THR A 105 3.22 0.32 -16.94
CA THR A 105 4.60 0.21 -17.44
C THR A 105 5.59 0.18 -16.26
N PRO A 106 6.25 -0.96 -15.97
CA PRO A 106 7.27 -1.00 -14.93
C PRO A 106 8.52 -0.23 -15.38
N SER A 107 8.86 0.81 -14.64
CA SER A 107 10.06 1.63 -14.83
C SER A 107 11.01 1.40 -13.65
N PRO A 108 12.04 0.55 -13.78
CA PRO A 108 13.03 0.37 -12.73
C PRO A 108 13.94 1.61 -12.65
N LEU A 109 13.73 2.43 -11.62
CA LEU A 109 14.45 3.66 -11.31
C LEU A 109 15.27 3.46 -10.02
N HIS A 110 16.24 2.53 -10.06
CA HIS A 110 17.03 2.14 -8.88
C HIS A 110 17.39 3.34 -7.99
N PRO A 111 17.06 3.30 -6.69
CA PRO A 111 16.72 2.14 -5.85
C PRO A 111 15.23 1.74 -5.78
N PHE A 112 14.36 2.30 -6.61
CA PHE A 112 12.92 1.99 -6.60
C PHE A 112 12.38 1.58 -7.97
N THR A 113 11.23 0.93 -7.97
CA THR A 113 10.47 0.55 -9.17
C THR A 113 9.18 1.36 -9.18
N LEU A 114 8.89 1.99 -10.32
CA LEU A 114 7.68 2.74 -10.59
C LEU A 114 6.77 1.92 -11.49
N TYR A 115 5.47 1.90 -11.20
CA TYR A 115 4.43 1.45 -12.10
C TYR A 115 3.51 2.64 -12.36
N GLU A 116 3.34 2.98 -13.63
CA GLU A 116 2.54 4.13 -14.04
C GLU A 116 1.62 3.77 -15.21
N ILE A 117 0.41 4.32 -15.18
CA ILE A 117 -0.58 4.31 -16.26
C ILE A 117 -1.36 5.63 -16.24
N GLU A 118 -1.78 6.12 -17.41
CA GLU A 118 -2.48 7.41 -17.54
C GLU A 118 -3.89 7.38 -16.91
N GLU A 119 -4.62 6.28 -17.11
CA GLU A 119 -6.01 6.14 -16.67
C GLU A 119 -6.14 4.96 -15.71
N LYS A 120 -6.95 5.13 -14.67
CA LYS A 120 -7.18 4.07 -13.68
C LYS A 120 -7.88 2.88 -14.33
N PRO A 121 -7.41 1.64 -14.09
CA PRO A 121 -8.04 0.48 -14.69
C PRO A 121 -9.47 0.29 -14.17
N VAL A 122 -10.37 -0.07 -15.08
CA VAL A 122 -11.72 -0.51 -14.71
C VAL A 122 -11.65 -1.99 -14.35
N ILE A 123 -11.96 -2.31 -13.09
CA ILE A 123 -11.97 -3.70 -12.59
C ILE A 123 -13.41 -4.21 -12.59
N GLU A 124 -13.67 -5.25 -13.37
CA GLU A 124 -14.94 -5.98 -13.36
C GLU A 124 -14.85 -7.16 -12.39
N TRP A 125 -15.67 -7.14 -11.35
CA TRP A 125 -15.69 -8.19 -10.33
C TRP A 125 -16.58 -9.36 -10.74
N GLU A 126 -16.11 -10.60 -10.53
CA GLU A 126 -16.93 -11.80 -10.70
C GLU A 126 -18.17 -11.75 -9.79
N ASN A 127 -18.00 -11.33 -8.55
CA ASN A 127 -19.07 -11.21 -7.56
C ASN A 127 -19.17 -9.75 -7.06
N PRO A 128 -19.93 -8.87 -7.75
CA PRO A 128 -20.11 -7.49 -7.31
C PRO A 128 -21.01 -7.41 -6.06
N MET A 129 -20.64 -6.56 -5.09
CA MET A 129 -21.38 -6.41 -3.82
C MET A 129 -21.86 -4.98 -3.53
N ASN A 130 -21.06 -3.96 -3.86
CA ASN A 130 -21.31 -2.54 -3.54
C ASN A 130 -21.88 -2.32 -2.11
N THR A 131 -21.17 -2.83 -1.10
CA THR A 131 -21.64 -2.82 0.31
C THR A 131 -20.81 -1.84 1.15
N GLN A 132 -21.47 -0.88 1.79
CA GLN A 132 -20.83 0.12 2.66
C GLN A 132 -20.51 -0.45 4.06
N PHE A 133 -19.30 -0.19 4.55
CA PHE A 133 -18.81 -0.51 5.88
C PHE A 133 -18.41 0.77 6.62
N GLY A 134 -19.19 1.15 7.62
CA GLY A 134 -19.02 2.44 8.30
C GLY A 134 -19.14 3.60 7.31
N ASP A 135 -18.35 4.66 7.51
CA ASP A 135 -18.29 5.83 6.60
C ASP A 135 -17.05 5.80 5.69
N GLU A 136 -16.23 4.75 5.79
CA GLU A 136 -14.84 4.76 5.32
C GLU A 136 -14.56 3.81 4.16
N LEU A 137 -15.33 2.72 4.01
CA LEU A 137 -15.05 1.68 3.03
C LEU A 137 -16.31 1.18 2.34
N VAL A 138 -16.19 0.89 1.04
CA VAL A 138 -17.19 0.16 0.27
C VAL A 138 -16.54 -1.09 -0.31
N LEU A 139 -17.09 -2.27 -0.02
CA LEU A 139 -16.76 -3.51 -0.71
C LEU A 139 -17.37 -3.46 -2.11
N LEU A 140 -16.53 -3.33 -3.13
CA LEU A 140 -16.94 -3.29 -4.52
C LEU A 140 -17.34 -4.68 -5.01
N GLY A 141 -16.54 -5.70 -4.69
CA GLY A 141 -16.77 -7.08 -5.06
C GLY A 141 -15.61 -7.99 -4.67
N TYR A 142 -15.72 -9.26 -5.06
CA TYR A 142 -14.68 -10.25 -4.84
C TYR A 142 -14.62 -11.29 -5.97
N GLU A 143 -13.50 -11.99 -6.06
CA GLU A 143 -13.27 -13.12 -6.97
C GLU A 143 -12.45 -14.21 -6.28
N TRP A 144 -12.67 -15.47 -6.68
CA TRP A 144 -11.85 -16.60 -6.23
C TRP A 144 -10.83 -16.93 -7.30
N LEU A 145 -9.55 -16.94 -6.92
CA LEU A 145 -8.49 -17.39 -7.82
C LEU A 145 -8.53 -18.91 -7.94
N GLU A 146 -7.98 -19.44 -9.04
CA GLU A 146 -7.84 -20.89 -9.23
C GLU A 146 -7.00 -21.56 -8.12
N SER A 147 -6.11 -20.79 -7.47
CA SER A 147 -5.35 -21.24 -6.31
C SER A 147 -6.21 -21.48 -5.06
N GLY A 148 -7.44 -20.95 -5.03
CA GLY A 148 -8.32 -20.93 -3.87
C GLY A 148 -8.15 -19.69 -2.99
N ASP A 149 -7.31 -18.73 -3.39
CA ASP A 149 -7.20 -17.44 -2.67
C ASP A 149 -8.38 -16.53 -3.03
N LEU A 150 -8.78 -15.67 -2.09
CA LEU A 150 -9.89 -14.74 -2.24
C LEU A 150 -9.34 -13.35 -2.54
N VAL A 151 -9.73 -12.74 -3.65
CA VAL A 151 -9.40 -11.35 -3.94
C VAL A 151 -10.60 -10.45 -3.69
N LEU A 152 -10.37 -9.34 -2.98
CA LEU A 152 -11.39 -8.35 -2.61
C LEU A 152 -11.02 -6.97 -3.10
N GLY A 153 -12.01 -6.23 -3.56
CA GLY A 153 -11.89 -4.82 -3.94
C GLY A 153 -12.61 -3.89 -3.00
N TRP A 154 -11.88 -2.89 -2.50
CA TRP A 154 -12.40 -1.91 -1.57
C TRP A 154 -12.19 -0.49 -2.11
N LEU A 155 -13.24 0.33 -2.08
CA LEU A 155 -13.13 1.76 -2.29
C LEU A 155 -13.07 2.47 -0.94
N VAL A 156 -12.06 3.31 -0.75
CA VAL A 156 -11.97 4.19 0.42
C VAL A 156 -12.84 5.42 0.22
N THR A 157 -13.77 5.67 1.13
CA THR A 157 -14.68 6.83 1.08
C THR A 157 -14.29 7.93 2.06
N ALA A 158 -13.54 7.59 3.12
CA ALA A 158 -13.02 8.54 4.09
C ALA A 158 -11.75 7.99 4.76
N VAL A 159 -10.86 8.90 5.20
CA VAL A 159 -9.68 8.53 5.98
C VAL A 159 -10.13 8.00 7.34
N PRO A 160 -9.69 6.80 7.75
CA PRO A 160 -10.09 6.26 9.03
C PRO A 160 -9.57 7.13 10.19
N THR A 161 -10.31 7.13 11.30
CA THR A 161 -9.91 7.85 12.53
C THR A 161 -9.25 6.95 13.58
N ALA A 162 -9.23 5.64 13.33
CA ALA A 162 -8.60 4.63 14.16
C ALA A 162 -8.22 3.42 13.28
N PRO A 163 -7.34 2.52 13.74
CA PRO A 163 -7.00 1.30 13.02
C PRO A 163 -8.23 0.47 12.61
N ARG A 164 -8.16 -0.19 11.46
CA ARG A 164 -9.16 -1.14 10.96
C ARG A 164 -8.57 -2.53 10.82
N GLN A 165 -9.40 -3.48 11.17
CA GLN A 165 -9.16 -4.90 10.95
C GLN A 165 -10.45 -5.49 10.38
N GLN A 166 -10.31 -6.26 9.31
CA GLN A 166 -11.42 -6.94 8.70
C GLN A 166 -11.33 -8.44 8.94
N PHE A 167 -12.50 -9.02 9.16
CA PHE A 167 -12.67 -10.46 9.32
C PHE A 167 -13.61 -10.92 8.24
N ILE A 168 -13.12 -11.81 7.38
CA ILE A 168 -13.87 -12.33 6.26
C ILE A 168 -14.19 -13.77 6.56
N HIS A 169 -15.48 -14.07 6.51
CA HIS A 169 -16.01 -15.40 6.73
C HIS A 169 -16.78 -15.80 5.49
N SER A 170 -16.26 -16.79 4.78
CA SER A 170 -16.90 -17.40 3.62
C SER A 170 -17.04 -18.91 3.81
N LEU A 171 -17.85 -19.52 2.96
CA LEU A 171 -17.96 -20.96 2.84
C LEU A 171 -17.43 -21.36 1.47
N ALA A 172 -16.50 -22.32 1.43
CA ALA A 172 -16.09 -22.95 0.18
C ALA A 172 -17.25 -23.77 -0.41
N ALA A 173 -17.10 -24.20 -1.66
CA ALA A 173 -18.11 -25.00 -2.36
C ALA A 173 -18.47 -26.34 -1.66
N ASP A 174 -17.55 -26.88 -0.85
CA ASP A 174 -17.76 -28.09 -0.04
C ASP A 174 -18.39 -27.81 1.34
N GLY A 175 -18.70 -26.54 1.64
CA GLY A 175 -19.26 -26.10 2.92
C GLY A 175 -18.23 -25.90 4.03
N SER A 176 -16.93 -26.05 3.76
CA SER A 176 -15.88 -25.72 4.71
C SER A 176 -15.82 -24.20 4.96
N GLN A 177 -15.48 -23.81 6.19
CA GLN A 177 -15.30 -22.41 6.54
C GLN A 177 -13.94 -21.91 6.03
N LEU A 178 -13.97 -20.87 5.23
CA LEU A 178 -12.81 -20.05 4.90
C LEU A 178 -12.94 -18.77 5.72
N ALA A 179 -12.11 -18.66 6.75
CA ALA A 179 -12.03 -17.47 7.56
C ALA A 179 -10.65 -16.87 7.37
N ASP A 180 -10.60 -15.62 6.92
CA ASP A 180 -9.36 -14.87 6.84
C ASP A 180 -9.49 -13.54 7.58
N THR A 181 -8.36 -13.01 7.98
CA THR A 181 -8.24 -11.77 8.72
C THR A 181 -7.30 -10.84 7.98
N TYR A 182 -7.88 -9.82 7.35
CA TYR A 182 -7.11 -8.80 6.66
C TYR A 182 -6.85 -7.64 7.61
N ARG A 183 -5.57 -7.42 7.91
CA ARG A 183 -5.11 -6.30 8.70
C ARG A 183 -4.82 -5.15 7.77
N PHE A 184 -5.82 -4.31 7.60
CA PHE A 184 -5.64 -3.01 6.99
C PHE A 184 -4.64 -2.16 7.77
N ASP A 185 -4.71 -2.22 9.10
CA ASP A 185 -3.76 -1.55 9.99
C ASP A 185 -3.14 -2.55 10.97
N ALA A 186 -1.81 -2.53 11.10
CA ALA A 186 -1.13 -3.33 12.11
C ALA A 186 -1.37 -2.75 13.51
N PRO A 187 -1.61 -3.57 14.55
CA PRO A 187 -1.56 -3.12 15.93
C PRO A 187 -0.11 -2.75 16.26
N ASP A 188 0.18 -1.46 16.33
CA ASP A 188 1.50 -0.98 16.72
C ASP A 188 1.71 -1.17 18.24
N PRO A 189 2.72 -1.93 18.68
CA PRO A 189 3.04 -2.10 20.09
C PRO A 189 3.41 -0.78 20.80
N GLN A 190 3.73 0.30 20.07
CA GLN A 190 4.04 1.61 20.63
C GLN A 190 2.81 2.56 20.67
N GLY A 191 1.65 2.12 20.17
CA GLY A 191 0.43 2.93 20.10
C GLY A 191 0.49 4.07 19.08
N ILE A 192 1.45 4.01 18.16
CA ILE A 192 1.68 4.94 17.06
C ILE A 192 1.01 4.36 15.81
N TRP A 193 0.01 5.05 15.31
CA TRP A 193 -0.68 4.67 14.10
C TRP A 193 -0.88 5.90 13.23
N PHE A 194 -0.65 5.73 11.93
CA PHE A 194 -0.94 6.75 10.93
C PHE A 194 -1.90 6.17 9.88
N PRO A 195 -3.00 6.88 9.56
CA PRO A 195 -3.82 6.49 8.44
C PRO A 195 -3.00 6.60 7.17
N HIS A 196 -3.04 5.56 6.35
CA HIS A 196 -2.19 5.43 5.18
C HIS A 196 -2.96 5.13 3.90
N TRP A 197 -4.28 5.33 3.90
CA TRP A 197 -5.11 5.38 2.69
C TRP A 197 -5.76 6.74 2.56
N GLN A 198 -6.07 7.11 1.33
CA GLN A 198 -6.71 8.37 0.95
C GLN A 198 -8.12 8.09 0.40
N PRO A 199 -9.07 9.03 0.54
CA PRO A 199 -10.37 8.89 -0.09
C PRO A 199 -10.22 8.72 -1.61
N GLY A 200 -11.00 7.80 -2.19
CA GLY A 200 -10.97 7.41 -3.59
C GLY A 200 -10.01 6.26 -3.89
N ASP A 201 -9.10 5.91 -2.97
CA ASP A 201 -8.17 4.80 -3.16
C ASP A 201 -8.94 3.50 -3.41
N LEU A 202 -8.42 2.73 -4.37
CA LEU A 202 -8.86 1.36 -4.61
C LEU A 202 -7.85 0.43 -3.94
N ILE A 203 -8.27 -0.21 -2.86
CA ILE A 203 -7.49 -1.22 -2.13
C ILE A 203 -7.89 -2.59 -2.65
N LEU A 204 -6.90 -3.36 -3.06
CA LEU A 204 -7.03 -4.72 -3.55
C LEU A 204 -6.31 -5.64 -2.59
N GLN A 205 -6.99 -6.68 -2.11
CA GLN A 205 -6.47 -7.62 -1.12
C GLN A 205 -6.65 -9.04 -1.60
N ARG A 206 -5.62 -9.86 -1.44
CA ARG A 206 -5.60 -11.29 -1.73
C ARG A 206 -5.35 -12.07 -0.44
#